data_AF-A0A380DPL1-F1
#
_entry.id   AF-A0A380DPL1-F1
#
_cell.length_a   1.000
_cell.length_b   1.000
_cell.length_c   1.000
_cell.angle_alpha   90.00
_cell.angle_beta   90.00
_cell.angle_gamma   90.00
#
_symmetry.space_group_name_H-M   'P 1'
#
loop_
_entity.id
_entity.type
_entity.pdbx_description
1 polymer ?
#
loop_
_entity_poly.entity_id
_entity_poly.type
_entity_poly.pdbx_seq_one_letter_code
_entity_poly.pdbx_strand_id
1 'polypeptide(L)'
;MLHNGFEIGNANVTSPKSIQTASAQLVQIIANVSSSQYGGCTVDRVTNYLVHMHDITKNNIEISQSNLSKNLKLIVMLINKSLKTSMSDESLEYEINTLYTSNGQTPL
;
A
#
# COMPACT_ATOMS: atom_id res chain seq x y z
N MET A 1 -4.88 -3.94 12.52
CA MET A 1 -5.14 -4.85 11.38
C MET A 1 -3.85 -5.12 10.60
N LEU A 2 -3.25 -4.11 9.96
CA LEU A 2 -2.08 -4.34 9.07
C LEU A 2 -0.87 -5.00 9.74
N HIS A 3 -0.55 -4.70 11.01
CA HIS A 3 0.59 -5.30 11.71
C HIS A 3 0.44 -6.81 12.00
N ASN A 4 -0.77 -7.24 12.35
CA ASN A 4 -1.02 -8.61 12.82
C ASN A 4 -1.56 -9.54 11.72
N GLY A 5 -1.86 -8.99 10.55
CA GLY A 5 -2.74 -9.64 9.58
C GLY A 5 -4.20 -9.57 9.99
N PHE A 6 -5.08 -9.90 9.04
CA PHE A 6 -6.53 -9.88 9.21
C PHE A 6 -7.22 -10.73 8.14
N GLU A 7 -8.47 -11.11 8.39
CA GLU A 7 -9.31 -11.76 7.38
C GLU A 7 -10.27 -10.76 6.76
N ILE A 8 -10.47 -10.84 5.45
CA ILE A 8 -11.41 -10.00 4.70
C ILE A 8 -12.09 -10.84 3.61
N GLY A 9 -13.41 -10.99 3.72
CA GLY A 9 -14.14 -12.00 2.92
C GLY A 9 -13.58 -13.40 3.16
N ASN A 10 -13.07 -14.03 2.10
CA ASN A 10 -12.45 -15.36 2.16
C ASN A 10 -10.91 -15.32 2.16
N ALA A 11 -10.30 -14.13 2.19
CA ALA A 11 -8.86 -13.96 2.13
C ALA A 11 -8.27 -13.78 3.52
N ASN A 12 -7.23 -14.57 3.84
CA ASN A 12 -6.38 -14.35 5.00
C ASN A 12 -5.18 -13.48 4.59
N VAL A 13 -5.17 -12.24 5.08
CA VAL A 13 -4.24 -11.19 4.67
C VAL A 13 -3.11 -11.08 5.69
N THR A 14 -1.88 -11.33 5.24
CA THR A 14 -0.67 -11.18 6.09
C THR A 14 -0.17 -9.74 6.15
N SER A 15 0.64 -9.43 7.16
CA SER A 15 1.29 -8.12 7.29
C SER A 15 2.02 -7.71 6.00
N PRO A 16 1.82 -6.47 5.51
CA PRO A 16 2.45 -6.01 4.28
C PRO A 16 3.96 -5.88 4.46
N LYS A 17 4.70 -6.17 3.38
CA LYS A 17 6.18 -6.09 3.32
C LYS A 17 6.68 -4.97 2.41
N SER A 18 5.76 -4.20 1.84
CA SER A 18 6.04 -3.05 0.97
C SER A 18 4.97 -1.97 1.13
N ILE A 19 5.30 -0.73 0.79
CA ILE A 19 4.34 0.39 0.78
C ILE A 19 3.17 0.14 -0.19
N GLN A 20 3.43 -0.48 -1.34
CA GLN A 20 2.39 -0.81 -2.32
C GLN A 20 1.39 -1.83 -1.76
N THR A 21 1.88 -2.91 -1.14
CA THR A 21 1.01 -3.91 -0.52
C THR A 21 0.22 -3.31 0.65
N ALA A 22 0.85 -2.44 1.44
CA ALA A 22 0.18 -1.74 2.52
C ALA A 22 -0.95 -0.82 2.01
N SER A 23 -0.68 -0.06 0.94
CA SER A 23 -1.65 0.83 0.28
C SER A 23 -2.87 0.04 -0.21
N ALA A 24 -2.66 -1.03 -0.99
CA ALA A 24 -3.73 -1.85 -1.52
C ALA A 24 -4.58 -2.52 -0.41
N GLN A 25 -3.94 -3.02 0.66
CA GLN A 25 -4.67 -3.56 1.81
C GLN A 25 -5.51 -2.49 2.52
N LEU A 26 -5.00 -1.27 2.62
CA LEU A 26 -5.70 -0.15 3.23
C LEU A 26 -6.95 0.24 2.42
N VAL A 27 -6.84 0.29 1.10
CA VAL A 27 -7.97 0.49 0.17
C VAL A 27 -9.06 -0.57 0.39
N GLN A 28 -8.67 -1.85 0.48
CA GLN A 28 -9.63 -2.94 0.71
C GLN A 28 -10.32 -2.81 2.06
N ILE A 29 -9.60 -2.39 3.12
CA ILE A 29 -10.20 -2.13 4.42
C ILE A 29 -11.23 -0.99 4.32
N ILE A 30 -10.87 0.14 3.71
CA ILE A 30 -11.78 1.29 3.54
C ILE A 30 -13.04 0.85 2.79
N ALA A 31 -12.89 0.17 1.65
CA ALA A 31 -14.02 -0.28 0.85
C ALA A 31 -14.99 -1.18 1.65
N ASN A 32 -14.47 -2.10 2.48
CA ASN A 32 -15.29 -3.00 3.28
C ASN A 32 -15.93 -2.32 4.49
N VAL A 33 -15.20 -1.43 5.17
CA VAL A 33 -15.74 -0.64 6.29
C VAL A 33 -16.85 0.28 5.77
N SER A 34 -16.58 1.07 4.72
CA SER A 34 -17.57 1.97 4.12
C SER A 34 -18.77 1.25 3.51
N SER A 35 -18.62 -0.02 3.10
CA SER A 35 -19.75 -0.85 2.65
C SER A 35 -20.58 -1.45 3.79
N SER A 36 -20.02 -1.51 5.00
CA SER A 36 -20.66 -2.10 6.18
C SER A 36 -21.23 -1.07 7.15
N GLN A 37 -21.11 0.23 6.82
CA GLN A 37 -21.63 1.32 7.62
C GLN A 37 -22.24 2.41 6.72
N TYR A 38 -23.11 3.26 7.29
CA TYR A 38 -23.75 4.36 6.57
C TYR A 38 -23.05 5.72 6.79
N GLY A 39 -21.88 5.73 7.43
CA GLY A 39 -21.11 6.94 7.77
C GLY A 39 -19.71 6.95 7.14
N GLY A 40 -18.99 8.06 7.31
CA GLY A 40 -17.63 8.23 6.79
C GLY A 40 -16.60 7.32 7.46
N CYS A 41 -15.58 6.90 6.70
CA CYS A 41 -14.47 6.08 7.18
C CYS A 41 -13.22 6.93 7.33
N THR A 42 -12.79 7.18 8.57
CA THR A 42 -11.54 7.90 8.85
C THR A 42 -10.40 6.94 9.16
N VAL A 43 -9.27 7.14 8.50
CA VAL A 43 -8.01 6.43 8.80
C VAL A 43 -7.02 7.42 9.40
N ASP A 44 -6.83 7.36 10.71
CA ASP A 44 -5.91 8.26 11.42
C ASP A 44 -4.44 7.90 11.18
N ARG A 45 -3.58 8.93 11.13
CA ARG A 45 -2.11 8.82 11.03
C ARG A 45 -1.59 7.90 9.92
N VAL A 46 -2.34 7.79 8.81
CA VAL A 46 -1.98 6.95 7.68
C VAL A 46 -0.60 7.31 7.12
N THR A 47 -0.27 8.60 7.10
CA THR A 47 1.02 9.11 6.62
C THR A 47 2.18 8.58 7.46
N ASN A 48 2.06 8.55 8.79
CA ASN A 48 3.10 7.99 9.66
C ASN A 48 3.34 6.51 9.37
N TYR A 49 2.27 5.77 9.11
CA TYR A 49 2.35 4.36 8.78
C TYR A 49 2.99 4.13 7.40
N LEU A 50 2.58 4.88 6.37
CA LEU A 50 3.13 4.78 5.02
C LEU A 50 4.62 5.15 4.98
N VAL A 51 5.05 6.15 5.75
CA VAL A 51 6.48 6.49 5.91
C VAL A 51 7.27 5.30 6.49
N HIS A 52 6.75 4.64 7.53
CA HIS A 52 7.40 3.46 8.09
C HIS A 52 7.49 2.30 7.06
N MET A 53 6.44 2.08 6.27
CA MET A 53 6.45 1.08 5.20
C MET A 53 7.41 1.42 4.06
N HIS A 54 7.58 2.70 3.74
CA HIS A 54 8.57 3.17 2.78
C HIS A 54 9.99 2.82 3.23
N ASP A 55 10.31 3.02 4.51
CA ASP A 55 11.63 2.70 5.07
C ASP A 55 11.92 1.20 5.05
N ILE A 56 10.93 0.37 5.39
CA ILE A 56 11.05 -1.10 5.28
C ILE A 56 11.29 -1.52 3.82
N THR A 57 10.52 -0.94 2.89
CA THR A 57 10.66 -1.22 1.45
C THR A 57 12.07 -0.83 0.97
N LYS A 58 12.55 0.34 1.38
CA LYS A 58 13.89 0.84 1.05
C LYS A 58 14.98 -0.10 1.59
N ASN A 59 14.89 -0.50 2.85
CA ASN A 59 15.86 -1.41 3.46
C ASN A 59 15.89 -2.77 2.74
N ASN A 60 14.72 -3.34 2.42
CA ASN A 60 14.63 -4.59 1.67
C ASN A 60 15.25 -4.50 0.27
N ILE A 61 15.05 -3.37 -0.42
CA ILE A 61 15.68 -3.09 -1.72
C ILE A 61 17.20 -2.99 -1.57
N GLU A 62 17.70 -2.28 -0.55
CA GLU A 62 19.14 -2.13 -0.30
C GLU A 62 19.81 -3.48 0.00
N ILE A 63 19.20 -4.31 0.85
CA ILE A 63 19.66 -5.69 1.13
C ILE A 63 19.64 -6.55 -0.13
N SER A 64 18.60 -6.43 -0.96
CA SER A 64 18.51 -7.20 -2.21
C SER A 64 19.59 -6.74 -3.20
N GLN A 65 19.84 -5.43 -3.29
CA GLN A 65 20.87 -4.86 -4.14
C GLN A 65 22.26 -5.23 -3.66
N SER A 66 22.56 -5.29 -2.36
CA SER A 66 23.91 -5.61 -1.88
C SER A 66 24.44 -6.95 -2.40
N ASN A 67 23.54 -7.90 -2.63
CA ASN A 67 23.81 -9.25 -3.16
C ASN A 67 24.03 -9.31 -4.69
N LEU A 68 23.82 -8.21 -5.43
CA LEU A 68 24.01 -8.13 -6.88
C LEU A 68 25.45 -7.72 -7.26
N SER A 69 25.90 -8.20 -8.42
CA SER A 69 27.15 -7.72 -9.06
C SER A 69 27.03 -6.24 -9.44
N LYS A 70 28.17 -5.53 -9.52
CA LYS A 70 28.24 -4.06 -9.75
C LYS A 70 27.44 -3.59 -10.97
N ASN A 71 27.41 -4.35 -12.07
CA ASN A 71 26.69 -3.98 -13.30
C ASN A 71 25.17 -4.10 -13.16
N LEU A 72 24.68 -5.10 -12.41
CA LEU A 72 23.25 -5.28 -12.15
C LEU A 72 22.70 -4.21 -11.17
N LYS A 73 23.52 -3.75 -10.21
CA LYS A 73 23.15 -2.66 -9.28
C LYS A 73 22.77 -1.37 -10.00
N LEU A 74 23.53 -0.97 -11.03
CA LEU A 74 23.27 0.27 -11.77
C LEU A 74 21.93 0.23 -12.52
N ILE A 75 21.63 -0.90 -13.17
CA ILE A 75 20.38 -1.11 -13.92
C ILE A 75 19.19 -1.08 -12.96
N VAL A 76 19.28 -1.79 -11.83
CA VAL A 76 18.24 -1.84 -10.81
C VAL A 76 18.03 -0.46 -10.15
N MET A 77 19.09 0.32 -9.93
CA MET A 77 18.96 1.69 -9.43
C MET A 77 18.24 2.61 -10.42
N LEU A 78 18.55 2.53 -11.71
CA LEU A 78 17.92 3.36 -12.74
C LEU A 78 16.43 3.05 -12.88
N ILE A 79 16.07 1.76 -12.90
CA ILE A 79 14.67 1.30 -12.94
C ILE A 79 13.93 1.76 -11.69
N ASN A 80 14.50 1.55 -10.50
CA ASN A 80 13.86 1.98 -9.26
C ASN A 80 13.72 3.49 -9.18
N LYS A 81 14.68 4.27 -9.68
CA LYS A 81 14.64 5.73 -9.68
C LYS A 81 13.55 6.26 -10.61
N SER A 82 13.27 5.61 -11.75
CA SER A 82 12.15 6.01 -12.60
C SER A 82 10.78 5.66 -12.01
N LEU A 83 10.72 4.61 -11.16
CA LEU A 83 9.48 4.16 -10.52
C LEU A 83 9.17 4.88 -9.19
N LYS A 84 10.18 5.47 -8.51
CA LYS A 84 10.06 5.92 -7.11
C LYS A 84 9.35 7.26 -6.88
N THR A 85 8.95 7.99 -7.92
CA THR A 85 8.50 9.38 -7.75
C THR A 85 7.00 9.62 -7.73
N SER A 86 6.14 8.63 -7.99
CA SER A 86 4.70 8.91 -8.14
C SER A 86 3.73 7.78 -7.74
N MET A 87 4.20 6.56 -7.47
CA MET A 87 3.31 5.40 -7.53
C MET A 87 2.58 5.03 -6.23
N SER A 88 2.76 5.74 -5.11
CA SER A 88 2.11 5.35 -3.83
C SER A 88 0.87 6.20 -3.56
N ASP A 89 1.06 7.50 -3.40
CA ASP A 89 -0.02 8.41 -2.98
C ASP A 89 -1.04 8.63 -4.11
N GLU A 90 -0.58 8.85 -5.35
CA GLU A 90 -1.47 9.00 -6.50
C GLU A 90 -2.26 7.70 -6.77
N SER A 91 -1.63 6.54 -6.59
CA SER A 91 -2.29 5.25 -6.77
C SER A 91 -3.38 5.01 -5.72
N LEU A 92 -3.10 5.38 -4.46
CA LEU A 92 -4.03 5.25 -3.36
C LEU A 92 -5.26 6.13 -3.57
N GLU A 93 -5.03 7.40 -3.95
CA GLU A 93 -6.09 8.35 -4.24
C GLU A 93 -6.93 7.90 -5.44
N TYR A 94 -6.29 7.41 -6.50
CA TYR A 94 -6.99 6.90 -7.67
C TYR A 94 -7.83 5.65 -7.35
N GLU A 95 -7.28 4.70 -6.61
CA GLU A 95 -7.99 3.48 -6.22
C GLU A 95 -9.20 3.80 -5.34
N ILE A 96 -9.06 4.68 -4.35
CA ILE A 96 -10.21 5.09 -3.51
C ILE A 96 -11.30 5.75 -4.37
N ASN A 97 -10.92 6.65 -5.28
CA ASN A 97 -11.88 7.39 -6.10
C ASN A 97 -12.56 6.54 -7.20
N THR A 98 -12.01 5.38 -7.55
CA THR A 98 -12.56 4.49 -8.58
C THR A 98 -13.33 3.29 -8.02
N LEU A 99 -13.30 3.09 -6.70
CA LEU A 99 -14.07 2.04 -6.02
C LEU A 99 -15.50 2.48 -5.73
N TYR A 100 -16.40 1.51 -5.70
CA TYR A 100 -17.79 1.69 -5.29
C TYR A 100 -18.07 0.87 -4.04
N THR A 101 -18.73 1.49 -3.06
CA THR A 101 -19.30 0.83 -1.89
C THR A 101 -20.58 0.06 -2.28
N SER A 102 -21.11 -0.76 -1.36
CA SER A 102 -22.39 -1.47 -1.57
C SER A 102 -23.58 -0.56 -1.92
N ASN A 103 -23.50 0.73 -1.57
CA ASN A 103 -24.53 1.72 -1.91
C ASN A 103 -24.29 2.40 -3.27
N GLY A 104 -23.31 1.94 -4.05
CA GLY A 104 -23.00 2.46 -5.39
C GLY A 104 -22.32 3.83 -5.39
N GLN A 105 -21.78 4.27 -4.25
CA GLN A 105 -21.07 5.55 -4.10
C GLN A 105 -19.58 5.30 -3.83
N THR A 106 -18.74 6.25 -4.23
CA THR A 106 -17.32 6.28 -3.84
C THR A 106 -17.21 6.30 -2.30
N PRO A 107 -16.29 5.53 -1.69
CA PRO A 107 -16.08 5.55 -0.25
C PRO A 107 -15.81 6.98 0.27
N LEU A 108 -16.57 7.38 1.30
CA LEU A 108 -16.44 8.65 2.03
C LEU A 108 -15.56 8.50 3.27
#